data_AF-A0A7X3ID48-F1
#
_entry.id   AF-A0A7X3ID48-F1
#
_cell.length_a   1.000
_cell.length_b   1.000
_cell.length_c   1.000
_cell.angle_alpha   90.00
_cell.angle_beta   90.00
_cell.angle_gamma   90.00
#
_symmetry.space_group_name_H-M   'P 1'
#
loop_
_entity.id
_entity.type
_entity.pdbx_description
1 polymer ?
#
loop_
_entity_poly.entity_id
_entity_poly.type
_entity_poly.pdbx_seq_one_letter_code
_entity_poly.pdbx_strand_id
1 'polypeptide(L)'
;MNDIDHLIDVRDRPISRKPGFSKNGLRAALAEAGIAYTHLQSLGDPKPGRDAMRQGRYQDFLRIYTEHLESGSAQLGLSEAVEIAGRSNSALMCFEKDHKTCHRTLVADRMATLEPFAAIHLQVAMPVQGSADASAAGVSAGG
;
A
#
# COMPACT_ATOMS: atom_id res chain seq x y z
N MET A 1 13.28 -0.83 10.05
CA MET A 1 11.87 -0.41 10.04
C MET A 1 11.81 0.82 9.14
N ASN A 2 10.75 1.04 8.36
CA ASN A 2 10.68 2.21 7.46
C ASN A 2 9.97 3.42 8.09
N ASP A 3 9.80 3.43 9.41
CA ASP A 3 9.28 4.53 10.24
C ASP A 3 8.12 5.30 9.60
N ILE A 4 7.05 4.58 9.26
CA ILE A 4 5.88 5.13 8.59
C ILE A 4 5.00 5.87 9.60
N ASP A 5 4.71 7.13 9.32
CA ASP A 5 3.88 8.00 10.16
C ASP A 5 2.43 8.07 9.66
N HIS A 6 2.21 7.87 8.35
CA HIS A 6 0.89 8.01 7.72
C HIS A 6 0.62 6.93 6.68
N LEU A 7 -0.55 6.28 6.73
CA LEU A 7 -1.03 5.39 5.67
C LEU A 7 -2.09 6.10 4.81
N ILE A 8 -1.80 6.27 3.53
CA ILE A 8 -2.74 6.75 2.52
C ILE A 8 -3.36 5.53 1.83
N ASP A 9 -4.64 5.29 2.10
CA ASP A 9 -5.41 4.21 1.50
C ASP A 9 -6.13 4.72 0.26
N VAL A 10 -5.78 4.16 -0.91
CA VAL A 10 -6.38 4.55 -2.20
C VAL A 10 -7.35 3.50 -2.73
N ARG A 11 -7.84 2.57 -1.89
CA ARG A 11 -8.85 1.60 -2.34
C ARG A 11 -10.16 2.33 -2.68
N ASP A 12 -10.79 2.04 -3.83
CA ASP A 12 -12.16 2.52 -4.09
C ASP A 12 -13.12 2.02 -3.00
N ARG A 13 -13.00 0.74 -2.63
CA ARG A 13 -13.79 0.11 -1.57
C ARG A 13 -12.87 -0.55 -0.55
N PRO A 14 -12.64 0.04 0.64
CA PRO A 14 -11.80 -0.51 1.69
C PRO A 14 -12.51 -1.62 2.49
N ILE A 15 -13.07 -2.59 1.77
CA ILE A 15 -13.74 -3.77 2.31
C ILE A 15 -12.77 -4.94 2.22
N SER A 16 -12.60 -5.67 3.32
CA SER A 16 -11.74 -6.86 3.36
C SER A 16 -12.36 -7.93 4.25
N ARG A 17 -12.17 -9.18 3.84
CA ARG A 17 -12.47 -10.37 4.66
C ARG A 17 -11.30 -10.76 5.57
N LYS A 18 -10.11 -10.18 5.36
CA LYS A 18 -8.97 -10.39 6.25
C LYS A 18 -9.19 -9.60 7.55
N PRO A 19 -9.10 -10.23 8.72
CA PRO A 19 -9.24 -9.54 10.00
C PRO A 19 -8.32 -8.32 10.09
N GLY A 20 -8.85 -7.18 10.55
CA GLY A 20 -8.09 -5.93 10.67
C GLY A 20 -7.87 -5.13 9.38
N PHE A 21 -8.28 -5.60 8.20
CA PHE A 21 -8.05 -4.89 6.93
C PHE A 21 -9.29 -4.18 6.35
N SER A 22 -10.44 -4.24 7.03
CA SER A 22 -11.56 -3.34 6.73
C SER A 22 -11.19 -1.91 7.16
N LYS A 23 -11.82 -0.88 6.58
CA LYS A 23 -11.52 0.54 6.89
C LYS A 23 -11.38 0.82 8.38
N ASN A 24 -12.37 0.42 9.19
CA ASN A 24 -12.38 0.72 10.61
C ASN A 24 -11.37 -0.13 11.40
N GLY A 25 -11.23 -1.42 11.06
CA GLY A 25 -10.24 -2.28 11.71
C GLY A 25 -8.81 -1.82 11.42
N LEU A 26 -8.54 -1.41 10.18
CA LEU A 26 -7.24 -0.92 9.76
C LEU A 26 -6.93 0.41 10.45
N ARG A 27 -7.87 1.35 10.45
CA ARG A 27 -7.71 2.63 11.17
C ARG A 27 -7.41 2.40 12.66
N ALA A 28 -8.13 1.49 13.32
CA ALA A 28 -7.92 1.21 14.74
C ALA A 28 -6.50 0.66 15.00
N ALA A 29 -6.08 -0.34 14.23
CA ALA A 29 -4.75 -0.94 14.36
C ALA A 29 -3.62 0.08 14.06
N LEU A 30 -3.80 0.96 13.09
CA LEU A 30 -2.84 2.02 12.78
C LEU A 30 -2.77 3.05 13.91
N ALA A 31 -3.92 3.45 14.47
CA ALA A 31 -3.96 4.38 15.60
C ALA A 31 -3.25 3.82 16.84
N GLU A 32 -3.43 2.52 17.13
CA GLU A 32 -2.68 1.82 18.20
C GLU A 32 -1.17 1.83 17.96
N ALA A 33 -0.74 1.81 16.69
CA ALA A 33 0.66 1.91 16.29
C ALA A 33 1.17 3.35 16.13
N GLY A 34 0.35 4.37 16.41
CA GLY A 34 0.71 5.79 16.24
C GLY A 34 0.76 6.26 14.78
N ILE A 35 0.17 5.51 13.84
CA ILE A 35 0.17 5.80 12.41
C ILE A 35 -1.15 6.46 12.01
N ALA A 36 -1.07 7.65 11.40
CA ALA A 36 -2.22 8.35 10.85
C ALA A 36 -2.82 7.61 9.64
N TYR A 37 -4.12 7.79 9.39
CA TYR A 37 -4.82 7.09 8.32
C TYR A 37 -5.75 8.03 7.55
N THR A 38 -5.52 8.15 6.24
CA THR A 38 -6.39 8.86 5.30
C THR A 38 -6.86 7.91 4.21
N HIS A 39 -8.15 7.98 3.87
CA HIS A 39 -8.74 7.20 2.77
C HIS A 39 -9.15 8.13 1.64
N LEU A 40 -8.45 8.03 0.51
CA LEU A 40 -8.69 8.84 -0.69
C LEU A 40 -9.40 7.99 -1.75
N GLN A 41 -10.71 7.83 -1.59
CA GLN A 41 -11.52 7.00 -2.50
C GLN A 41 -11.42 7.45 -3.97
N SER A 42 -11.28 8.76 -4.21
CA SER A 42 -11.16 9.31 -5.57
C SER A 42 -9.95 8.81 -6.33
N LEU A 43 -8.94 8.28 -5.63
CA LEU A 43 -7.75 7.66 -6.24
C LEU A 43 -7.92 6.14 -6.43
N GLY A 44 -9.08 5.57 -6.11
CA GLY A 44 -9.32 4.14 -6.31
C GLY A 44 -9.58 3.74 -7.75
N ASP A 45 -9.13 2.54 -8.12
CA ASP A 45 -9.45 1.94 -9.41
C ASP A 45 -10.97 1.83 -9.60
N PRO A 46 -11.58 2.54 -10.57
CA PRO A 46 -13.03 2.53 -10.77
C PRO A 46 -13.50 1.16 -11.27
N LYS A 47 -14.81 0.88 -11.16
CA LYS A 47 -15.37 -0.43 -11.53
C LYS A 47 -14.95 -0.91 -12.94
N PRO A 48 -14.97 -0.09 -14.00
CA PRO A 48 -14.52 -0.52 -15.32
C PRO A 48 -13.05 -0.95 -15.37
N GLY A 49 -12.16 -0.25 -14.65
CA GLY A 49 -10.74 -0.61 -14.58
C GLY A 49 -10.53 -1.92 -13.83
N ARG A 50 -11.21 -2.09 -12.68
CA ARG A 50 -11.21 -3.37 -11.94
C ARG A 50 -11.71 -4.54 -12.79
N ASP A 51 -12.76 -4.31 -13.56
CA ASP A 51 -13.34 -5.34 -14.42
C ASP A 51 -12.41 -5.69 -15.59
N ALA A 52 -11.65 -4.73 -16.13
CA ALA A 52 -10.61 -4.97 -17.13
C ALA A 52 -9.45 -5.80 -16.54
N MET A 53 -8.97 -5.47 -15.34
CA MET A 53 -7.91 -6.24 -14.66
C MET A 53 -8.33 -7.67 -14.36
N ARG A 54 -9.57 -7.89 -13.89
CA ARG A 54 -10.11 -9.26 -13.69
C ARG A 54 -10.16 -10.10 -14.95
N GLN A 55 -10.28 -9.46 -16.10
CA GLN A 55 -10.33 -10.11 -17.41
C GLN A 55 -8.94 -10.16 -18.08
N GLY A 56 -7.87 -9.79 -17.37
CA GLY A 56 -6.50 -9.79 -17.90
C GLY A 56 -6.21 -8.70 -18.93
N ARG A 57 -7.12 -7.71 -19.10
CA ARG A 57 -6.95 -6.64 -20.08
C ARG A 57 -6.22 -5.45 -19.48
N TYR A 58 -4.90 -5.61 -19.33
CA TYR A 58 -4.05 -4.59 -18.72
C TYR A 58 -4.02 -3.26 -19.50
N GLN A 59 -4.00 -3.30 -20.83
CA GLN A 59 -4.00 -2.09 -21.65
C GLN A 59 -5.29 -1.27 -21.51
N ASP A 60 -6.44 -1.95 -21.40
CA ASP A 60 -7.71 -1.28 -21.12
C ASP A 60 -7.72 -0.65 -19.73
N PHE A 61 -7.20 -1.38 -18.73
CA PHE A 61 -7.04 -0.84 -17.38
C PHE A 61 -6.17 0.43 -17.38
N LEU A 62 -5.01 0.41 -18.05
CA LEU A 62 -4.13 1.57 -18.12
C LEU A 62 -4.85 2.79 -18.70
N ARG A 63 -5.57 2.62 -19.81
CA ARG A 63 -6.34 3.69 -20.44
C ARG A 63 -7.43 4.23 -19.51
N ILE A 64 -8.27 3.35 -18.97
CA ILE A 64 -9.38 3.70 -18.09
C ILE A 64 -8.88 4.42 -16.83
N TYR A 65 -7.84 3.90 -16.20
CA TYR A 65 -7.36 4.44 -14.94
C TYR A 65 -6.60 5.75 -15.14
N THR A 66 -5.84 5.90 -16.23
CA THR A 66 -5.19 7.18 -16.56
C THR A 66 -6.24 8.27 -16.80
N GLU A 67 -7.31 7.97 -17.54
CA GLU A 67 -8.43 8.90 -17.74
C GLU A 67 -9.14 9.23 -16.42
N HIS A 68 -9.34 8.23 -15.54
CA HIS A 68 -9.90 8.45 -14.21
C HIS A 68 -9.06 9.41 -13.36
N LEU A 69 -7.72 9.30 -13.42
CA LEU A 69 -6.82 10.19 -12.71
C LEU A 69 -6.89 11.64 -13.21
N GLU A 70 -7.35 11.90 -14.44
CA GLU A 70 -7.58 13.27 -14.95
C GLU A 70 -8.88 13.90 -14.42
N SER A 71 -9.75 13.12 -13.76
CA SER A 71 -10.99 13.66 -13.19
C SER A 71 -10.71 14.69 -12.10
N GLY A 72 -11.55 15.73 -11.98
CA GLY A 72 -11.37 16.78 -10.97
C GLY A 72 -11.32 16.24 -9.53
N SER A 73 -12.11 15.20 -9.22
CA SER A 73 -12.06 14.54 -7.90
C SER A 73 -10.76 13.78 -7.66
N ALA A 74 -10.18 13.18 -8.70
CA ALA A 74 -8.89 12.50 -8.58
C ALA A 74 -7.75 13.51 -8.46
N GLN A 75 -7.81 14.63 -9.19
CA GLN A 75 -6.84 15.73 -9.08
C GLN A 75 -6.82 16.31 -7.65
N LEU A 76 -7.99 16.57 -7.05
CA LEU A 76 -8.06 16.98 -5.64
C LEU A 76 -7.47 15.94 -4.68
N GLY A 77 -7.75 14.65 -4.93
CA GLY A 77 -7.16 13.56 -4.14
C GLY A 77 -5.64 13.47 -4.30
N LEU A 78 -5.10 13.70 -5.50
CA LEU A 78 -3.67 13.69 -5.76
C LEU A 78 -2.98 14.85 -5.02
N SER A 79 -3.57 16.05 -5.04
CA SER A 79 -3.08 17.19 -4.27
C SER A 79 -3.07 16.89 -2.77
N GLU A 80 -4.15 16.33 -2.21
CA GLU A 80 -4.20 15.93 -0.80
C GLU A 80 -3.15 14.87 -0.46
N ALA A 81 -2.95 13.88 -1.34
CA ALA A 81 -1.93 12.85 -1.15
C ALA A 81 -0.51 13.43 -1.12
N VAL A 82 -0.22 14.38 -2.02
CA VAL A 82 1.07 15.10 -2.06
C VAL A 82 1.27 15.93 -0.80
N GLU A 83 0.25 16.66 -0.34
CA GLU A 83 0.33 17.43 0.91
C GLU A 83 0.57 16.56 2.15
N ILE A 84 -0.03 15.37 2.21
CA ILE A 84 0.23 14.41 3.29
C ILE A 84 1.67 13.89 3.21
N ALA A 85 2.11 13.46 2.03
CA ALA A 85 3.46 12.93 1.80
C ALA A 85 4.55 13.98 2.03
N GLY A 86 4.28 15.27 1.78
CA GLY A 86 5.21 16.37 2.05
C GLY A 86 5.39 16.71 3.53
N ARG A 87 4.48 16.25 4.40
CA ARG A 87 4.51 16.55 5.85
C ARG A 87 4.94 15.37 6.72
N SER A 88 4.93 14.15 6.18
CA SER A 88 5.10 12.93 6.97
C SER A 88 5.59 11.77 6.11
N ASN A 89 6.33 10.84 6.73
CA ASN A 89 6.77 9.64 6.03
C ASN A 89 5.57 8.72 5.75
N SER A 90 5.12 8.72 4.48
CA SER A 90 3.82 8.19 4.09
C SER A 90 3.92 6.89 3.30
N ALA A 91 3.03 5.95 3.58
CA ALA A 91 2.87 4.72 2.79
C ALA A 91 1.56 4.74 1.99
N LEU A 92 1.65 4.44 0.69
CA LEU A 92 0.50 4.31 -0.19
C LEU A 92 0.01 2.84 -0.27
N MET A 93 -1.27 2.60 0.00
CA MET A 93 -1.86 1.27 0.06
C MET A 93 -2.98 1.06 -0.97
N CYS A 94 -2.87 -0.02 -1.75
CA CYS A 94 -3.90 -0.53 -2.66
C CYS A 94 -4.38 -1.94 -2.27
N PHE A 95 -5.23 -2.59 -3.09
CA PHE A 95 -5.70 -3.96 -2.84
C PHE A 95 -4.82 -5.01 -3.51
N GLU A 96 -4.11 -4.63 -4.56
CA GLU A 96 -3.31 -5.48 -5.42
C GLU A 96 -1.99 -5.86 -4.73
N LYS A 97 -1.56 -7.09 -4.95
CA LYS A 97 -0.33 -7.62 -4.34
C LYS A 97 0.92 -7.23 -5.12
N ASP A 98 0.85 -7.20 -6.45
CA ASP A 98 2.00 -6.93 -7.31
C ASP A 98 2.03 -5.45 -7.71
N HIS A 99 3.14 -4.78 -7.38
CA HIS A 99 3.34 -3.38 -7.72
C HIS A 99 3.49 -3.14 -9.24
N LYS A 100 3.90 -4.15 -10.02
CA LYS A 100 4.05 -4.04 -11.48
C LYS A 100 2.71 -3.87 -12.21
N THR A 101 1.62 -4.22 -11.54
CA THR A 101 0.26 -4.19 -12.09
C THR A 101 -0.73 -3.50 -11.14
N CYS A 102 -0.27 -2.90 -10.04
CA CYS A 102 -1.15 -2.16 -9.13
C CYS A 102 -1.36 -0.72 -9.63
N HIS A 103 -2.60 -0.24 -9.53
CA HIS A 103 -2.95 1.16 -9.73
C HIS A 103 -2.17 2.14 -8.84
N ARG A 104 -1.70 1.73 -7.64
CA ARG A 104 -0.90 2.58 -6.74
C ARG A 104 0.39 3.10 -7.38
N THR A 105 0.97 2.34 -8.33
CA THR A 105 2.17 2.78 -9.05
C THR A 105 1.82 3.96 -9.94
N LEU A 106 0.68 3.90 -10.64
CA LEU A 106 0.18 5.01 -11.46
C LEU A 106 -0.19 6.23 -10.60
N VAL A 107 -0.72 6.03 -9.40
CA VAL A 107 -0.94 7.12 -8.42
C VAL A 107 0.38 7.75 -8.00
N ALA A 108 1.36 6.95 -7.59
CA ALA A 108 2.67 7.44 -7.16
C ALA A 108 3.40 8.17 -8.30
N ASP A 109 3.36 7.63 -9.51
CA ASP A 109 3.93 8.26 -10.70
C ASP A 109 3.26 9.62 -10.95
N ARG A 110 1.92 9.68 -10.89
CA ARG A 110 1.19 10.94 -11.07
C ARG A 110 1.49 11.95 -9.97
N MET A 111 1.51 11.52 -8.70
CA MET A 111 1.92 12.37 -7.59
C MET A 111 3.33 12.95 -7.85
N ALA A 112 4.27 12.14 -8.34
CA ALA A 112 5.64 12.58 -8.63
C ALA A 112 5.75 13.61 -9.77
N THR A 113 4.74 13.71 -10.63
CA THR A 113 4.63 14.80 -11.62
C THR A 113 4.18 16.13 -11.02
N LEU A 114 3.54 16.10 -9.85
CA LEU A 114 3.09 17.31 -9.14
C LEU A 114 4.20 17.84 -8.23
N GLU A 115 4.84 16.96 -7.45
CA GLU A 115 5.96 17.29 -6.59
C GLU A 115 6.95 16.12 -6.56
N PRO A 116 8.27 16.36 -6.63
CA PRO A 116 9.26 15.30 -6.63
C PRO A 116 9.41 14.65 -5.24
N PHE A 117 9.21 13.34 -5.15
CA PHE A 117 9.54 12.54 -3.97
C PHE A 117 10.14 11.20 -4.36
N ALA A 118 10.92 10.61 -3.44
CA ALA A 118 11.46 9.27 -3.61
C ALA A 118 10.43 8.23 -3.15
N ALA A 119 9.87 7.46 -4.09
CA ALA A 119 9.01 6.32 -3.77
C ALA A 119 9.82 5.02 -3.71
N ILE A 120 9.69 4.26 -2.63
CA ILE A 120 10.23 2.91 -2.50
C ILE A 120 9.10 1.89 -2.32
N HIS A 121 9.27 0.70 -2.88
CA HIS A 121 8.28 -0.37 -2.70
C HIS A 121 8.51 -1.11 -1.38
N LEU A 122 7.54 -1.02 -0.47
CA LEU A 122 7.56 -1.77 0.77
C LEU A 122 7.16 -3.23 0.52
N GLN A 123 8.01 -4.14 0.98
CA GLN A 123 7.72 -5.57 1.06
C GLN A 123 7.73 -5.99 2.53
N VAL A 124 6.85 -6.93 2.88
CA VAL A 124 6.93 -7.57 4.19
C VAL A 124 8.23 -8.35 4.21
N ALA A 125 9.16 -7.97 5.08
CA ALA A 125 10.34 -8.77 5.33
C ALA A 125 9.85 -10.18 5.71
N MET A 126 10.23 -11.19 4.95
CA MET A 126 9.96 -12.55 5.37
C MET A 126 10.67 -12.74 6.71
N PRO A 127 10.01 -13.32 7.73
CA PRO A 127 10.72 -13.70 8.93
C PRO A 127 11.86 -14.61 8.51
N VAL A 128 13.10 -14.23 8.85
CA VAL A 128 14.25 -15.13 8.75
C VAL A 128 13.87 -16.31 9.61
N GLN A 129 13.66 -17.48 9.00
CA GLN A 129 13.49 -18.71 9.74
C GLN A 129 14.76 -18.87 10.58
N GLY A 130 14.64 -18.68 11.88
CA GLY A 130 15.76 -18.91 12.80
C GLY A 130 16.25 -20.33 12.58
N SER A 131 17.50 -20.48 12.16
CA SER A 131 18.21 -21.75 12.28
C SER A 131 18.11 -22.13 13.75
N ALA A 132 17.47 -23.26 14.03
CA ALA A 132 17.58 -23.89 15.33
C ALA A 132 19.07 -24.14 15.57
N ASP A 133 19.70 -23.34 16.44
CA ASP A 133 20.96 -23.70 17.06
C ASP A 133 20.69 -24.89 17.98
N ALA A 134 20.63 -26.06 17.37
CA ALA A 134 20.78 -27.32 18.08
C ALA A 134 22.28 -27.52 18.29
N SER A 135 22.77 -27.20 19.49
CA SER A 135 23.64 -28.09 20.28
C SER A 135 24.04 -27.43 21.60
N ALA A 136 23.30 -27.77 22.65
CA ALA A 136 23.86 -27.89 23.98
C ALA A 136 23.96 -29.38 24.30
N ALA A 137 25.17 -29.90 24.44
CA ALA A 137 25.44 -31.15 25.15
C ALA A 137 26.90 -31.15 25.62
N GLY A 138 27.14 -30.55 26.79
CA GLY A 138 28.22 -30.98 27.66
C GLY A 138 27.62 -31.85 28.76
N VAL A 139 28.11 -33.08 28.92
CA VAL A 139 28.37 -33.74 30.23
C VAL A 139 29.43 -34.83 30.00
N SER A 140 30.46 -34.78 30.83
CA SER A 140 31.57 -35.72 31.01
C SER A 140 31.25 -36.91 31.94
N ALA A 141 31.85 -38.08 31.70
CA ALA A 141 32.36 -39.09 32.66
C ALA A 141 32.78 -40.32 31.82
N GLY A 142 33.97 -40.92 31.89
CA GLY A 142 34.68 -41.43 33.06
C GLY A 142 34.70 -42.96 32.98
N GLY A 143 35.88 -43.58 32.79
CA GLY A 143 36.07 -45.04 32.73
C GLY A 143 37.01 -45.50 31.65
#